data_AF-A0A255TEP6-F1
#
_entry.id   AF-A0A255TEP6-F1
#
_cell.length_a   1.000
_cell.length_b   1.000
_cell.length_c   1.000
_cell.angle_alpha   90.00
_cell.angle_beta   90.00
_cell.angle_gamma   90.00
#
_symmetry.space_group_name_H-M   'P 1'
#
loop_
_entity.id
_entity.type
_entity.pdbx_description
1 polymer ?
#
loop_
_entity_poly.entity_id
_entity_poly.type
_entity_poly.pdbx_seq_one_letter_code
_entity_poly.pdbx_strand_id
1 'polypeptide(L)'
;MQKNNNLHSFDAVMNEQFGVPGTPEREAFNRDAENYCIGQIILEARKREKVTQEALAKQIGTNKSYISKIENGLVEPSASLFLRILSSLGLRFDIVKPLVQL
;
A
#
# COMPACT_ATOMS: atom_id res chain seq x y z
N MET A 1 23.07 1.05 36.21
CA MET A 1 22.32 0.56 35.03
C MET A 1 23.35 0.25 33.95
N GLN A 2 23.51 -1.02 33.56
CA GLN A 2 24.36 -1.39 32.43
C GLN A 2 23.69 -0.89 31.15
N LYS A 3 24.41 -0.09 30.33
CA LYS A 3 23.94 0.29 29.00
C LYS A 3 23.93 -0.97 28.13
N ASN A 4 22.76 -1.40 27.68
CA ASN A 4 22.64 -2.41 26.64
C ASN A 4 23.16 -1.81 25.33
N ASN A 5 24.37 -2.18 24.93
CA ASN A 5 25.05 -1.68 23.73
C ASN A 5 24.45 -2.20 22.41
N ASN A 6 23.34 -2.93 22.46
CA ASN A 6 22.70 -3.57 21.30
C ASN A 6 21.39 -2.87 20.89
N LEU A 7 21.22 -1.60 21.28
CA LEU A 7 20.09 -0.76 20.91
C LEU A 7 20.50 0.07 19.69
N HIS A 8 20.15 -0.41 18.49
CA HIS A 8 20.24 0.39 17.28
C HIS A 8 18.96 1.20 17.12
N SER A 9 19.07 2.46 16.68
CA SER A 9 17.89 3.20 16.24
C SER A 9 17.31 2.52 15.01
N PHE A 10 15.98 2.58 14.87
CA PHE A 10 15.33 2.06 13.66
C PHE A 10 15.93 2.71 12.40
N ASP A 11 16.22 4.01 12.46
CA ASP A 11 16.91 4.73 11.37
C ASP A 11 18.28 4.15 11.04
N ALA A 12 19.07 3.72 12.03
CA ALA A 12 20.38 3.12 11.78
C ALA A 12 20.23 1.77 11.04
N VAL A 13 19.31 0.92 11.48
CA VAL A 13 19.01 -0.36 10.82
C VAL A 13 18.50 -0.13 9.40
N MET A 14 17.61 0.83 9.24
CA MET A 14 17.07 1.19 7.94
C MET A 14 18.20 1.67 7.03
N ASN A 15 19.04 2.60 7.46
CA ASN A 15 20.14 3.15 6.67
C ASN A 15 21.13 2.06 6.23
N GLU A 16 21.42 1.10 7.11
CA GLU A 16 22.29 -0.03 6.80
C GLU A 16 21.66 -0.96 5.74
N GLN A 17 20.37 -1.27 5.85
CA GLN A 17 19.72 -2.23 4.95
C GLN A 17 19.31 -1.65 3.60
N PHE A 18 18.92 -0.37 3.55
CA PHE A 18 18.26 0.23 2.39
C PHE A 18 18.84 1.59 2.00
N GLY A 19 19.94 2.03 2.62
CA GLY A 19 20.55 3.33 2.35
C GLY A 19 19.85 4.50 3.04
N VAL A 20 20.47 5.67 3.01
CA VAL A 20 19.92 6.88 3.63
C VAL A 20 18.78 7.49 2.79
N PRO A 21 17.90 8.34 3.35
CA PRO A 21 16.93 9.12 2.59
C PRO A 21 17.52 9.79 1.34
N GLY A 22 16.85 9.61 0.19
CA GLY A 22 17.26 10.17 -1.10
C GLY A 22 18.23 9.31 -1.92
N THR A 23 18.66 8.13 -1.44
CA THR A 23 19.38 7.18 -2.30
C THR A 23 18.41 6.37 -3.16
N PRO A 24 18.85 5.89 -4.35
CA PRO A 24 18.01 5.05 -5.21
C PRO A 24 17.46 3.80 -4.51
N GLU A 25 18.25 3.17 -3.64
CA GLU A 25 17.86 1.99 -2.88
C GLU A 25 16.75 2.32 -1.88
N ARG A 26 16.88 3.46 -1.18
CA ARG A 26 15.88 3.92 -0.22
C ARG A 26 14.58 4.30 -0.92
N GLU A 27 14.69 4.98 -2.05
CA GLU A 27 13.52 5.37 -2.84
C GLU A 27 12.80 4.14 -3.42
N ALA A 28 13.54 3.11 -3.85
CA ALA A 28 12.96 1.84 -4.28
C ALA A 28 12.21 1.16 -3.13
N PHE A 29 12.84 1.06 -1.95
CA PHE A 29 12.19 0.53 -0.76
C PHE A 29 10.92 1.30 -0.40
N ASN A 30 10.97 2.64 -0.44
CA ASN A 30 9.81 3.47 -0.13
C ASN A 30 8.66 3.24 -1.13
N ARG A 31 8.95 3.14 -2.44
CA ARG A 31 7.94 2.82 -3.45
C ARG A 31 7.30 1.46 -3.21
N ASP A 32 8.09 0.44 -2.89
CA ASP A 32 7.57 -0.90 -2.60
C ASP A 32 6.70 -0.89 -1.33
N ALA A 33 7.11 -0.14 -0.31
CA ALA A 33 6.33 0.03 0.92
C ALA A 33 5.01 0.78 0.66
N GLU A 34 5.02 1.84 -0.13
CA GLU A 34 3.83 2.58 -0.55
C GLU A 34 2.87 1.68 -1.33
N ASN A 35 3.39 0.90 -2.28
CA ASN A 35 2.60 -0.05 -3.05
C ASN A 35 1.96 -1.13 -2.15
N TYR A 36 2.72 -1.66 -1.19
CA TYR A 36 2.20 -2.59 -0.20
C TYR A 36 1.07 -1.95 0.63
N CYS A 37 1.22 -0.70 1.08
CA CYS A 37 0.16 0.02 1.79
C CYS A 37 -1.11 0.17 0.95
N ILE A 38 -1.00 0.52 -0.33
CA ILE A 38 -2.15 0.57 -1.27
C ILE A 38 -2.83 -0.80 -1.35
N GLY A 39 -2.05 -1.87 -1.52
CA GLY A 39 -2.55 -3.25 -1.53
C GLY A 39 -3.34 -3.62 -0.27
N GLN A 40 -2.82 -3.25 0.91
CA GLN A 40 -3.49 -3.50 2.19
C GLN A 40 -4.79 -2.69 2.34
N ILE A 41 -4.84 -1.44 1.88
CA ILE A 41 -6.08 -0.65 1.88
C ILE A 41 -7.19 -1.36 1.08
N ILE A 42 -6.84 -1.89 -0.10
CA ILE A 42 -7.77 -2.65 -0.95
C ILE A 42 -8.21 -3.94 -0.26
N LEU A 43 -7.26 -4.70 0.30
CA LEU A 43 -7.52 -5.95 1.02
C LEU A 43 -8.52 -5.75 2.16
N GLU A 44 -8.29 -4.74 2.99
CA GLU A 44 -9.11 -4.45 4.16
C GLU A 44 -10.48 -3.89 3.79
N ALA A 45 -10.55 -3.01 2.77
CA ALA A 45 -11.82 -2.60 2.18
C ALA A 45 -12.63 -3.80 1.68
N ARG A 46 -12.00 -4.70 0.90
CA ARG A 46 -12.66 -5.88 0.34
C ARG A 46 -13.19 -6.79 1.45
N LYS A 47 -12.39 -7.06 2.48
CA LYS A 47 -12.78 -7.89 3.62
C LYS A 47 -13.93 -7.27 4.40
N ARG A 48 -13.92 -5.94 4.61
CA ARG A 48 -15.00 -5.21 5.30
C ARG A 48 -16.33 -5.37 4.57
N GLU A 49 -16.30 -5.29 3.24
CA GLU A 49 -17.47 -5.51 2.38
C GLU A 49 -17.79 -7.00 2.16
N LYS A 50 -17.02 -7.91 2.76
CA LYS A 50 -17.20 -9.38 2.69
C LYS A 50 -17.19 -9.92 1.26
N VAL A 51 -16.44 -9.28 0.36
CA VAL A 51 -16.28 -9.69 -1.03
C VAL A 51 -15.07 -10.62 -1.16
N THR A 52 -15.15 -11.68 -1.95
CA THR A 52 -13.98 -12.54 -2.22
C THR A 52 -13.11 -11.93 -3.33
N GLN A 53 -11.81 -12.29 -3.39
CA GLN A 53 -10.95 -11.85 -4.49
C GLN A 53 -11.50 -12.24 -5.87
N GLU A 54 -12.10 -13.43 -5.98
CA GLU A 54 -12.73 -13.92 -7.21
C GLU A 54 -13.95 -13.07 -7.60
N ALA A 55 -14.81 -12.75 -6.62
CA ALA A 55 -16.00 -11.93 -6.86
C ALA A 55 -15.61 -10.51 -7.28
N LEU A 56 -14.64 -9.90 -6.59
CA LEU A 56 -14.10 -8.59 -6.96
C LEU A 56 -13.51 -8.62 -8.38
N ALA A 57 -12.69 -9.63 -8.68
CA ALA A 57 -12.08 -9.79 -9.99
C ALA A 57 -13.14 -9.87 -11.10
N LYS A 58 -14.19 -10.68 -10.91
CA LYS A 58 -15.31 -10.79 -11.85
C LYS A 58 -16.03 -9.45 -12.03
N GLN A 59 -16.26 -8.73 -10.94
CA GLN A 59 -16.99 -7.45 -10.97
C GLN A 59 -16.24 -6.36 -11.76
N ILE A 60 -14.90 -6.33 -11.68
CA ILE A 60 -14.09 -5.31 -12.36
C ILE A 60 -13.45 -5.79 -13.68
N GLY A 61 -13.78 -7.01 -14.12
CA GLY A 61 -13.30 -7.57 -15.38
C GLY A 61 -11.81 -7.92 -15.38
N THR A 62 -11.32 -8.55 -14.31
CA THR A 62 -9.95 -9.06 -14.20
C THR A 62 -9.93 -10.50 -13.65
N ASN A 63 -8.76 -11.00 -13.23
CA ASN A 63 -8.61 -12.32 -12.63
C ASN A 63 -8.19 -12.25 -11.15
N LYS A 64 -8.55 -13.30 -10.39
CA LYS A 64 -8.22 -13.41 -8.95
C LYS A 64 -6.72 -13.31 -8.64
N SER A 65 -5.87 -13.89 -9.48
CA SER A 65 -4.41 -13.85 -9.29
C SER A 65 -3.89 -12.41 -9.33
N TYR A 66 -4.44 -11.58 -10.20
CA TYR A 66 -4.09 -10.17 -10.31
C TYR A 66 -4.54 -9.37 -9.08
N ILE A 67 -5.77 -9.59 -8.59
CA ILE A 67 -6.22 -9.01 -7.31
C ILE A 67 -5.31 -9.42 -6.16
N SER A 68 -4.95 -10.70 -6.08
CA SER A 68 -4.05 -11.20 -5.04
C SER A 68 -2.67 -10.52 -5.10
N LYS A 69 -2.10 -10.36 -6.30
CA LYS A 69 -0.81 -9.68 -6.46
C LYS A 69 -0.87 -8.21 -6.01
N ILE A 70 -1.96 -7.52 -6.34
CA ILE A 70 -2.19 -6.15 -5.88
C ILE A 70 -2.29 -6.10 -4.34
N GLU A 71 -3.12 -6.95 -3.74
CA GLU A 71 -3.31 -6.98 -2.28
C GLU A 71 -2.02 -7.30 -1.50
N ASN A 72 -1.09 -8.02 -2.12
CA ASN A 72 0.22 -8.35 -1.54
C ASN A 72 1.35 -7.36 -1.93
N GLY A 73 1.04 -6.26 -2.61
CA GLY A 73 2.04 -5.26 -3.03
C GLY A 73 3.01 -5.75 -4.12
N LEU A 74 2.70 -6.85 -4.81
CA LEU A 74 3.53 -7.40 -5.88
C LEU A 74 3.30 -6.70 -7.22
N VAL A 75 2.16 -6.02 -7.35
CA VAL A 75 1.79 -5.23 -8.53
C VAL A 75 1.11 -3.95 -8.07
N GLU A 76 1.62 -2.82 -8.55
CA GLU A 76 0.96 -1.54 -8.39
C GLU A 76 -0.23 -1.43 -9.36
N PRO A 77 -1.45 -1.19 -8.87
CA PRO A 77 -2.59 -0.93 -9.74
C PRO A 77 -2.48 0.46 -10.34
N SER A 78 -2.88 0.63 -11.60
CA SER A 78 -3.06 1.98 -12.15
C SER A 78 -4.11 2.74 -11.34
N ALA A 79 -4.04 4.08 -11.33
CA ALA A 79 -5.04 4.91 -10.67
C ALA A 79 -6.49 4.59 -11.11
N SER A 80 -6.69 4.31 -12.42
CA SER A 80 -8.00 3.92 -12.94
C SER A 80 -8.49 2.57 -12.44
N LEU A 81 -7.59 1.59 -12.23
CA LEU A 81 -7.94 0.32 -11.62
C LEU A 81 -8.25 0.50 -10.13
N PHE A 82 -7.42 1.26 -9.41
CA PHE A 82 -7.64 1.57 -8.00
C PHE A 82 -9.03 2.17 -7.75
N LEU A 83 -9.40 3.20 -8.52
CA LEU A 83 -10.72 3.84 -8.41
C LEU A 83 -11.88 2.88 -8.76
N ARG A 84 -11.71 2.00 -9.75
CA ARG A 84 -12.71 0.97 -10.08
C ARG A 84 -12.88 -0.05 -8.96
N ILE A 85 -11.78 -0.48 -8.33
CA ILE A 85 -11.83 -1.36 -7.16
C ILE A 85 -12.62 -0.70 -6.04
N LEU A 86 -12.28 0.54 -5.65
CA LEU A 86 -13.00 1.26 -4.60
C LEU A 86 -14.49 1.39 -4.92
N SER A 87 -14.82 1.81 -6.15
CA SER A 87 -16.21 1.96 -6.59
C SER A 87 -16.97 0.63 -6.57
N SER A 88 -16.32 -0.47 -6.96
CA SER A 88 -16.92 -1.81 -6.94
C SER A 88 -17.20 -2.33 -5.52
N LEU A 89 -16.43 -1.85 -4.55
CA LEU A 89 -16.62 -2.10 -3.13
C LEU A 89 -17.56 -1.07 -2.46
N GLY A 90 -18.27 -0.25 -3.25
CA GLY A 90 -19.19 0.75 -2.71
C GLY A 90 -18.52 1.92 -2.00
N LEU A 91 -17.20 2.09 -2.16
CA LEU A 91 -16.44 3.20 -1.59
C LEU A 91 -16.42 4.40 -2.53
N ARG A 92 -16.41 5.59 -1.95
CA ARG A 92 -16.31 6.86 -2.67
C ARG A 92 -14.91 7.46 -2.45
N PHE A 93 -14.30 7.93 -3.53
CA PHE A 93 -13.06 8.68 -3.50
C PHE A 93 -13.35 10.15 -3.76
N ASP A 94 -12.90 11.04 -2.87
CA ASP A 94 -13.07 12.48 -2.99
C ASP A 94 -11.70 13.17 -3.00
N ILE A 95 -11.49 14.10 -3.92
CA ILE A 95 -10.31 14.97 -3.98
C ILE A 95 -10.69 16.29 -3.32
N VAL A 96 -10.14 16.54 -2.14
CA VAL A 96 -10.39 17.77 -1.39
C VAL A 96 -9.12 18.60 -1.31
N LYS A 97 -9.25 19.91 -1.49
CA LYS A 97 -8.17 20.83 -1.13
C LYS A 97 -8.17 20.95 0.40
N PRO A 98 -7.07 20.61 1.10
CA PRO A 98 -7.00 20.85 2.54
C PRO A 98 -7.21 22.34 2.78
N LEU A 99 -8.14 22.67 3.67
CA LEU A 99 -8.24 24.03 4.18
C LEU A 99 -7.01 24.24 5.05
N VAL A 100 -5.97 24.84 4.48
CA VAL A 100 -4.84 25.33 5.25
C VAL A 100 -5.40 26.45 6.13
N GLN A 101 -5.48 26.22 7.44
CA GLN A 101 -5.61 27.31 8.40
C GLN A 101 -4.35 28.17 8.27
N LEU A 102 -4.57 29.46 7.93
CA LEU A 102 -3.56 30.51 8.00
C LEU A 102 -2.96 30.59 9.40
#